data_AF-A0A448PI69-F1
#
_entry.id   AF-A0A448PI69-F1
#
_cell.length_a   1.000
_cell.length_b   1.000
_cell.length_c   1.000
_cell.angle_alpha   90.00
_cell.angle_beta   90.00
_cell.angle_gamma   90.00
#
_symmetry.space_group_name_H-M   'P 1'
#
loop_
_entity.id
_entity.type
_entity.pdbx_description
1 polymer ?
#
loop_
_entity_poly.entity_id
_entity_poly.type
_entity_poly.pdbx_seq_one_letter_code
_entity_poly.pdbx_strand_id
1 'polypeptide(L)'
;MHLRQRHPAPPSWRRLAGVVAALPLLVAGLLASPAQAAPASDSIIASGIYNSGGAGCQGSGTSADCLSWGLRIPSTIAPKKELTVTIEADSAPGQWVWNCLASDRVAGTASFYDAPTGGESKKLSESDVRYFAHLYYGIYGDSAGQVDAVTCTPEHLSITYTIDYLVRSEGSYLDLSLGTTTVTPGSGEHTYSFSPTVTTSADNTPQKITATVQKPAENAAPN
;
A
#
# COMPACT_ATOMS: atom_id res chain seq x y z
N MET A 1 73.38 -30.83 42.79
CA MET A 1 74.45 -30.21 41.99
C MET A 1 74.49 -30.84 40.61
N HIS A 2 74.11 -30.11 39.56
CA HIS A 2 74.90 -29.88 38.34
C HIS A 2 73.99 -29.37 37.22
N LEU A 3 74.35 -28.18 36.74
CA LEU A 3 73.82 -27.51 35.56
C LEU A 3 74.06 -28.33 34.29
N ARG A 4 73.24 -28.12 33.25
CA ARG A 4 73.74 -27.57 31.98
C ARG A 4 72.64 -27.00 31.10
N GLN A 5 72.95 -25.82 30.56
CA GLN A 5 72.17 -25.02 29.61
C GLN A 5 72.49 -25.41 28.14
N ARG A 6 71.60 -24.93 27.24
CA ARG A 6 71.78 -24.44 25.84
C ARG A 6 71.27 -25.33 24.68
N HIS A 7 70.10 -24.95 24.12
CA HIS A 7 69.77 -24.46 22.74
C HIS A 7 70.47 -25.05 21.48
N PRO A 8 69.95 -24.91 20.22
CA PRO A 8 68.57 -24.65 19.71
C PRO A 8 68.16 -25.36 18.35
N ALA A 9 66.89 -25.15 17.94
CA ALA A 9 66.28 -25.11 16.58
C ALA A 9 66.09 -26.42 15.75
N PRO A 10 65.19 -26.49 14.73
CA PRO A 10 64.15 -25.54 14.23
C PRO A 10 62.71 -26.13 14.16
N PRO A 11 61.66 -25.34 13.86
CA PRO A 11 60.28 -25.85 13.75
C PRO A 11 59.99 -26.44 12.36
N SER A 12 59.55 -27.70 12.34
CA SER A 12 59.04 -28.36 11.14
C SER A 12 57.52 -28.20 11.01
N TRP A 13 57.12 -27.72 9.83
CA TRP A 13 55.75 -27.61 9.36
C TRP A 13 54.92 -28.87 9.64
N ARG A 14 53.89 -28.73 10.47
CA ARG A 14 52.76 -29.67 10.49
C ARG A 14 51.69 -29.15 9.56
N ARG A 15 51.51 -29.87 8.46
CA ARG A 15 50.31 -29.83 7.63
C ARG A 15 49.12 -30.24 8.51
N LEU A 16 48.15 -29.34 8.68
CA LEU A 16 46.80 -29.72 9.08
C LEU A 16 45.90 -29.49 7.88
N ALA A 17 45.42 -30.61 7.33
CA ALA A 17 44.32 -30.64 6.40
C ALA A 17 43.08 -30.11 7.10
N GLY A 18 42.69 -28.88 6.76
CA GLY A 18 41.40 -28.32 7.10
C GLY A 18 40.37 -28.78 6.08
N VAL A 19 39.43 -29.60 6.53
CA VAL A 19 38.22 -30.00 5.81
C VAL A 19 37.46 -28.75 5.40
N VAL A 20 37.33 -28.50 4.09
CA VAL A 20 36.41 -27.50 3.55
C VAL A 20 35.01 -28.05 3.69
N ALA A 21 34.36 -27.78 4.81
CA ALA A 21 32.91 -27.87 4.91
C ALA A 21 32.35 -26.64 4.19
N ALA A 22 31.96 -26.80 2.93
CA ALA A 22 31.14 -25.82 2.25
C ALA A 22 29.77 -25.79 2.96
N LEU A 23 29.60 -24.87 3.91
CA LEU A 23 28.29 -24.49 4.42
C LEU A 23 27.52 -23.87 3.26
N PRO A 24 26.38 -24.42 2.82
CA PRO A 24 25.46 -23.63 2.01
C PRO A 24 24.93 -22.53 2.92
N LEU A 25 25.35 -21.29 2.67
CA LEU A 25 24.67 -20.13 3.21
C LEU A 25 23.25 -20.14 2.63
N LEU A 26 22.29 -20.62 3.43
CA LEU A 26 20.88 -20.34 3.22
C LEU A 26 20.71 -18.82 3.37
N VAL A 27 20.85 -18.12 2.25
CA VAL A 27 20.35 -16.76 2.12
C VAL A 27 18.83 -16.89 2.19
N ALA A 28 18.27 -16.65 3.37
CA ALA A 28 16.86 -16.34 3.48
C ALA A 28 16.63 -15.10 2.61
N GLY A 29 15.93 -15.28 1.49
CA GLY A 29 15.46 -14.19 0.67
C GLY A 29 14.54 -13.32 1.52
N LEU A 30 15.07 -12.23 2.05
CA LEU A 30 14.25 -11.09 2.39
C LEU A 30 13.63 -10.63 1.06
N LEU A 31 12.38 -11.02 0.82
CA LEU A 31 11.50 -10.30 -0.09
C LEU A 31 11.26 -8.93 0.55
N ALA A 32 12.27 -8.07 0.48
CA ALA A 32 12.01 -6.66 0.40
C ALA A 32 11.34 -6.48 -0.96
N SER A 33 10.01 -6.45 -0.96
CA SER A 33 9.26 -5.79 -2.02
C SER A 33 10.03 -4.52 -2.33
N PRO A 34 10.49 -4.28 -3.56
CA PRO A 34 10.96 -2.95 -3.85
C PRO A 34 9.70 -2.10 -3.72
N ALA A 35 9.62 -1.32 -2.64
CA ALA A 35 8.89 -0.07 -2.66
C ALA A 35 9.60 0.78 -3.71
N GLN A 36 9.41 0.42 -4.98
CA GLN A 36 9.72 1.28 -6.09
C GLN A 36 8.78 2.44 -5.83
N ALA A 37 9.33 3.56 -5.37
CA ALA A 37 8.61 4.82 -5.44
C ALA A 37 8.17 4.93 -6.89
N ALA A 38 6.88 4.68 -7.13
CA ALA A 38 6.28 4.87 -8.43
C ALA A 38 6.68 6.29 -8.86
N PRO A 39 7.16 6.50 -10.10
CA PRO A 39 7.48 7.84 -10.56
C PRO A 39 6.30 8.76 -10.25
N ALA A 40 6.59 9.97 -9.77
CA ALA A 40 5.57 10.98 -9.51
C ALA A 40 4.73 11.09 -10.78
N SER A 41 3.51 10.55 -10.70
CA SER A 41 2.64 10.46 -11.85
C SER A 41 1.84 11.74 -11.92
N ASP A 42 1.72 12.31 -13.12
CA ASP A 42 0.93 13.52 -13.32
C ASP A 42 -0.57 13.24 -13.31
N SER A 43 -0.96 11.97 -13.36
CA SER A 43 -2.33 11.50 -13.39
C SER A 43 -2.74 10.76 -12.12
N ILE A 44 -4.05 10.74 -11.85
CA ILE A 44 -4.65 9.88 -10.83
C ILE A 44 -4.42 8.42 -11.23
N ILE A 45 -4.07 7.57 -10.26
CA ILE A 45 -3.84 6.14 -10.47
C ILE A 45 -4.83 5.35 -9.65
N ALA A 46 -5.48 4.36 -10.27
CA ALA A 46 -6.20 3.31 -9.55
C ALA A 46 -5.33 2.05 -9.46
N SER A 47 -5.44 1.32 -8.35
CA SER A 47 -4.72 0.06 -8.14
C SER A 47 -5.65 -0.95 -7.45
N GLY A 48 -5.28 -2.23 -7.51
CA GLY A 48 -5.98 -3.30 -6.80
C GLY A 48 -5.01 -4.22 -6.11
N ILE A 49 -5.40 -4.71 -4.94
CA ILE A 49 -4.62 -5.67 -4.15
C ILE A 49 -5.56 -6.81 -3.78
N TYR A 50 -5.10 -8.03 -4.03
CA TYR A 50 -5.77 -9.26 -3.61
C TYR A 50 -4.78 -10.09 -2.77
N ASN A 51 -5.14 -10.41 -1.52
CA ASN A 51 -4.33 -11.27 -0.66
C ASN A 51 -5.08 -12.57 -0.34
N SER A 52 -4.41 -13.71 -0.52
CA SER A 52 -4.94 -15.06 -0.29
C SER A 52 -4.82 -15.56 1.17
N GLY A 53 -4.35 -14.72 2.11
CA GLY A 53 -4.26 -15.08 3.53
C GLY A 53 -3.67 -13.96 4.41
N GLY A 54 -4.10 -13.90 5.67
CA GLY A 54 -3.61 -12.96 6.71
C GLY A 54 -4.64 -11.96 7.28
N ALA A 55 -4.42 -11.52 8.53
CA ALA A 55 -5.14 -10.40 9.13
C ALA A 55 -4.82 -9.11 8.34
N GLY A 56 -5.84 -8.37 7.88
CA GLY A 56 -5.61 -7.19 7.05
C GLY A 56 -6.76 -6.73 6.15
N CYS A 57 -7.92 -7.38 6.18
CA CYS A 57 -9.05 -7.01 5.34
C CYS A 57 -9.85 -5.82 5.85
N GLN A 58 -9.15 -4.77 6.27
CA GLN A 58 -9.73 -3.48 6.65
C GLN A 58 -11.02 -3.62 7.48
N GLY A 59 -11.12 -4.65 8.35
CA GLY A 59 -12.31 -4.95 9.15
C GLY A 59 -13.06 -6.27 8.88
N SER A 60 -12.73 -7.08 7.86
CA SER A 60 -13.30 -8.45 7.74
C SER A 60 -12.49 -9.44 8.59
N GLY A 61 -13.17 -10.19 9.46
CA GLY A 61 -12.54 -11.16 10.37
C GLY A 61 -12.11 -12.47 9.71
N THR A 62 -12.23 -12.59 8.39
CA THR A 62 -11.90 -13.79 7.62
C THR A 62 -10.86 -13.43 6.57
N SER A 63 -9.67 -13.99 6.73
CA SER A 63 -8.47 -13.65 5.95
C SER A 63 -8.37 -14.33 4.59
N ALA A 64 -9.31 -15.21 4.24
CA ALA A 64 -9.42 -15.71 2.89
C ALA A 64 -10.07 -14.59 2.06
N ASP A 65 -9.40 -14.19 0.98
CA ASP A 65 -9.97 -13.35 -0.09
C ASP A 65 -10.05 -11.84 0.16
N CYS A 66 -8.90 -11.28 0.51
CA CYS A 66 -8.78 -9.87 0.82
C CYS A 66 -8.65 -9.00 -0.43
N LEU A 67 -9.76 -8.53 -0.99
CA LEU A 67 -9.76 -7.58 -2.11
C LEU A 67 -9.86 -6.13 -1.61
N SER A 68 -8.94 -5.29 -2.06
CA SER A 68 -8.99 -3.84 -1.82
C SER A 68 -8.63 -3.05 -3.07
N TRP A 69 -9.18 -1.85 -3.17
CA TRP A 69 -8.95 -0.93 -4.27
C TRP A 69 -8.23 0.32 -3.77
N GLY A 70 -7.22 0.74 -4.51
CA GLY A 70 -6.43 1.93 -4.24
C GLY A 70 -6.75 3.06 -5.19
N LEU A 71 -6.70 4.31 -4.71
CA LEU A 71 -6.70 5.50 -5.55
C LEU A 71 -5.63 6.47 -5.07
N ARG A 72 -4.71 6.84 -5.96
CA ARG A 72 -3.65 7.81 -5.71
C ARG A 72 -3.93 9.11 -6.46
N ILE A 73 -4.02 10.21 -5.71
CA ILE A 73 -4.27 11.55 -6.23
C ILE A 73 -3.00 12.39 -6.05
N PRO A 74 -2.24 12.66 -7.12
CA PRO A 74 -0.99 13.41 -7.03
C PRO A 74 -1.20 14.91 -6.77
N SER A 75 -0.18 15.55 -6.21
CA SER A 75 -0.15 17.00 -5.98
C SER A 75 -0.21 17.82 -7.27
N THR A 76 0.23 17.26 -8.39
CA THR A 76 0.40 17.90 -9.71
C THR A 76 -0.91 18.34 -10.36
N ILE A 77 -2.05 17.75 -10.00
CA ILE A 77 -3.39 18.15 -10.49
C ILE A 77 -3.73 19.59 -10.08
N ALA A 78 -3.31 19.98 -8.87
CA ALA A 78 -3.55 21.31 -8.30
C ALA A 78 -2.38 21.65 -7.35
N PRO A 79 -1.22 22.04 -7.89
CA PRO A 79 -0.02 22.25 -7.08
C PRO A 79 -0.21 23.47 -6.17
N LYS A 80 0.10 23.31 -4.88
CA LYS A 80 0.00 24.37 -3.86
C LYS A 80 -1.38 25.05 -3.77
N LYS A 81 -2.44 24.33 -4.15
CA LYS A 81 -3.83 24.76 -4.07
C LYS A 81 -4.64 23.67 -3.41
N GLU A 82 -5.65 24.08 -2.65
CA GLU A 82 -6.64 23.15 -2.12
C GLU A 82 -7.29 22.40 -3.29
N LEU A 83 -7.56 21.10 -3.08
CA LEU A 83 -8.16 20.24 -4.08
C LEU A 83 -9.30 19.45 -3.45
N THR A 84 -10.49 19.61 -4.00
CA THR A 84 -11.62 18.72 -3.71
C THR A 84 -11.67 17.64 -4.77
N VAL A 85 -11.81 16.40 -4.33
CA VAL A 85 -11.89 15.20 -5.16
C VAL A 85 -13.22 14.51 -4.86
N THR A 86 -14.01 14.26 -5.89
CA THR A 86 -15.22 13.44 -5.80
C THR A 86 -14.97 12.13 -6.52
N ILE A 87 -15.28 11.02 -5.86
CA ILE A 87 -15.06 9.66 -6.33
C ILE A 87 -16.41 8.95 -6.32
N GLU A 88 -16.79 8.42 -7.47
CA GLU A 88 -17.98 7.61 -7.65
C GLU A 88 -17.56 6.22 -8.15
N ALA A 89 -17.94 5.17 -7.42
CA ALA A 89 -17.54 3.82 -7.77
C ALA A 89 -18.59 2.78 -7.39
N ASP A 90 -19.07 2.08 -8.41
CA ASP A 90 -19.92 0.92 -8.24
C ASP A 90 -19.08 -0.34 -7.98
N SER A 91 -19.64 -1.22 -7.17
CA SER A 91 -19.14 -2.59 -7.02
C SER A 91 -19.37 -3.42 -8.28
N ALA A 92 -18.88 -4.66 -8.28
CA ALA A 92 -19.14 -5.62 -9.35
C ALA A 92 -20.10 -6.71 -8.84
N PRO A 93 -21.41 -6.63 -9.15
CA PRO A 93 -22.39 -7.61 -8.71
C PRO A 93 -21.96 -9.04 -9.00
N GLY A 94 -22.04 -9.91 -7.99
CA GLY A 94 -21.64 -11.31 -8.07
C GLY A 94 -20.12 -11.56 -7.96
N GLN A 95 -19.28 -10.51 -7.92
CA GLN A 95 -17.83 -10.65 -7.74
C GLN A 95 -17.39 -10.12 -6.37
N TRP A 96 -17.69 -8.86 -6.08
CA TRP A 96 -17.30 -8.18 -4.84
C TRP A 96 -18.25 -7.03 -4.54
N VAL A 97 -18.32 -6.66 -3.26
CA VAL A 97 -19.13 -5.54 -2.74
C VAL A 97 -18.28 -4.65 -1.83
N TRP A 98 -18.67 -3.39 -1.67
CA TRP A 98 -18.01 -2.49 -0.72
C TRP A 98 -18.20 -2.98 0.72
N ASN A 99 -17.13 -2.95 1.51
CA ASN A 99 -17.21 -3.25 2.93
C ASN A 99 -17.61 -1.99 3.70
N CYS A 100 -18.89 -1.64 3.64
CA CYS A 100 -19.46 -0.51 4.36
C CYS A 100 -19.60 -0.82 5.85
N LEU A 101 -18.90 -0.08 6.70
CA LEU A 101 -19.01 -0.20 8.16
C LEU A 101 -20.21 0.57 8.71
N ALA A 102 -20.64 1.61 7.99
CA ALA A 102 -21.88 2.37 8.18
C ALA A 102 -22.26 3.04 6.85
N SER A 103 -23.43 3.69 6.77
CA SER A 103 -23.86 4.40 5.55
C SER A 103 -22.93 5.54 5.14
N ASP A 104 -22.18 6.10 6.08
CA ASP A 104 -21.23 7.22 5.92
C ASP A 104 -19.78 6.79 6.18
N ARG A 105 -19.50 5.49 6.12
CA ARG A 105 -18.18 4.92 6.43
C ARG A 105 -17.90 3.64 5.66
N VAL A 106 -16.80 3.64 4.92
CA VAL A 106 -16.27 2.46 4.26
C VAL A 106 -15.01 1.98 5.00
N ALA A 107 -14.82 0.66 5.05
CA ALA A 107 -13.57 0.06 5.46
C ALA A 107 -12.41 0.59 4.60
N GLY A 108 -11.33 1.04 5.23
CA GLY A 108 -10.20 1.59 4.50
C GLY A 108 -9.45 2.68 5.24
N THR A 109 -8.45 3.22 4.56
CA THR A 109 -7.63 4.33 5.04
C THR A 109 -7.47 5.40 3.98
N ALA A 110 -7.42 6.65 4.43
CA ALA A 110 -6.82 7.75 3.68
C ALA A 110 -5.43 7.99 4.26
N SER A 111 -4.43 8.15 3.41
CA SER A 111 -3.05 8.43 3.82
C SER A 111 -2.48 9.53 2.95
N PHE A 112 -1.81 10.50 3.57
CA PHE A 112 -1.08 11.51 2.83
C PHE A 112 0.42 11.22 2.90
N TYR A 113 1.08 11.27 1.74
CA TYR A 113 2.52 11.05 1.60
C TYR A 113 3.19 12.32 1.10
N ASP A 114 4.30 12.70 1.75
CA ASP A 114 5.13 13.81 1.30
C ASP A 114 5.95 13.41 0.07
N ALA A 115 6.52 14.43 -0.56
CA ALA A 115 7.50 14.27 -1.62
C ALA A 115 8.61 13.30 -1.20
N PRO A 116 9.01 12.38 -2.09
CA PRO A 116 10.04 11.41 -1.76
C PRO A 116 11.37 12.11 -1.46
N THR A 117 11.98 11.75 -0.32
CA THR A 117 13.31 12.23 0.06
C THR A 117 14.28 11.05 -0.01
N GLY A 118 15.28 11.11 -0.89
CA GLY A 118 16.21 9.99 -1.08
C GLY A 118 15.58 8.74 -1.70
N GLY A 119 14.44 8.89 -2.41
CA GLY A 119 13.75 7.81 -3.10
C GLY A 119 12.61 7.15 -2.30
N GLU A 120 12.39 7.55 -1.05
CA GLU A 120 11.28 7.04 -0.22
C GLU A 120 10.26 8.14 0.09
N SER A 121 8.98 7.86 -0.14
CA SER A 121 7.88 8.73 0.28
C SER A 121 7.58 8.52 1.76
N LYS A 122 7.54 9.60 2.54
CA LYS A 122 7.20 9.56 3.96
C LYS A 122 5.69 9.74 4.14
N LYS A 123 5.03 8.80 4.82
CA LYS A 123 3.65 8.97 5.26
C LYS A 123 3.59 10.08 6.33
N LEU A 124 2.81 11.13 6.07
CA LEU A 124 2.62 12.25 6.98
C LEU A 124 1.50 11.98 7.99
N SER A 125 0.39 11.44 7.51
CA SER A 125 -0.81 11.17 8.31
C SER A 125 -1.62 10.04 7.69
N GLU A 126 -2.45 9.42 8.52
CA GLU A 126 -3.45 8.43 8.11
C GLU A 126 -4.74 8.63 8.92
N SER A 127 -5.88 8.39 8.29
CA SER A 127 -7.21 8.40 8.91
C SER A 127 -8.06 7.27 8.34
N ASP A 128 -9.18 6.98 8.97
CA ASP A 128 -10.21 6.17 8.35
C ASP A 128 -10.98 6.94 7.27
N VAL A 129 -11.81 6.24 6.50
CA VAL A 129 -12.65 6.82 5.44
C VAL A 129 -14.10 6.90 5.91
N ARG A 130 -14.40 7.93 6.70
CA ARG A 130 -15.74 8.26 7.18
C ARG A 130 -15.99 9.76 7.08
N TYR A 131 -17.26 10.16 7.07
CA TYR A 131 -17.62 11.57 7.15
C TYR A 131 -16.92 12.27 8.33
N PHE A 132 -16.34 13.45 8.08
CA PHE A 132 -15.53 14.24 9.01
C PHE A 132 -14.24 13.55 9.53
N ALA A 133 -13.76 12.49 8.88
CA ALA A 133 -12.41 12.03 9.15
C ALA A 133 -11.40 13.07 8.64
N HIS A 134 -10.57 13.57 9.54
CA HIS A 134 -9.47 14.48 9.22
C HIS A 134 -8.13 13.74 9.24
N LEU A 135 -7.26 14.10 8.31
CA LEU A 135 -5.85 13.72 8.35
C LEU A 135 -5.05 14.77 9.12
N TYR A 136 -4.78 14.51 10.40
CA TYR A 136 -3.99 15.43 11.21
C TYR A 136 -2.49 15.09 11.18
N TYR A 137 -1.64 16.11 11.03
CA TYR A 137 -0.20 15.99 11.08
C TYR A 137 0.45 17.07 11.95
N GLY A 138 1.72 16.87 12.28
CA GLY A 138 2.49 17.79 13.11
C GLY A 138 2.06 17.78 14.58
N ILE A 139 2.78 18.53 15.41
CA ILE A 139 2.53 18.60 16.87
C ILE A 139 1.32 19.46 17.23
N TYR A 140 0.86 20.31 16.31
CA TYR A 140 -0.26 21.22 16.51
C TYR A 140 -1.59 20.68 15.95
N GLY A 141 -1.56 19.52 15.29
CA GLY A 141 -2.76 18.91 14.69
C GLY A 141 -3.23 19.65 13.44
N ASP A 142 -2.29 20.09 12.60
CA ASP A 142 -2.62 20.70 11.31
C ASP A 142 -3.32 19.68 10.41
N SER A 143 -4.26 20.12 9.57
CA SER A 143 -5.01 19.22 8.68
C SER A 143 -4.31 19.10 7.33
N ALA A 144 -4.01 17.88 6.90
CA ALA A 144 -3.62 17.57 5.52
C ALA A 144 -4.84 17.48 4.58
N GLY A 145 -6.03 17.42 5.15
CA GLY A 145 -7.28 17.26 4.43
C GLY A 145 -8.31 16.49 5.25
N GLN A 146 -9.49 16.32 4.69
CA GLN A 146 -10.61 15.66 5.35
C GLN A 146 -11.59 15.05 4.35
N VAL A 147 -12.40 14.14 4.85
CA VAL A 147 -13.54 13.56 4.14
C VAL A 147 -14.78 14.43 4.39
N ASP A 148 -15.25 15.12 3.34
CA ASP A 148 -16.42 16.01 3.40
C ASP A 148 -17.74 15.28 3.20
N ALA A 149 -17.73 14.12 2.55
CA ALA A 149 -18.92 13.29 2.40
C ALA A 149 -18.52 11.84 2.10
N VAL A 150 -19.30 10.89 2.62
CA VAL A 150 -19.28 9.49 2.20
C VAL A 150 -20.70 8.99 2.12
N THR A 151 -21.04 8.30 1.04
CA THR A 151 -22.21 7.43 0.98
C THR A 151 -21.73 6.04 0.59
N CYS A 152 -22.04 5.03 1.41
CA CYS A 152 -21.62 3.66 1.19
C CYS A 152 -22.81 2.71 1.27
N THR A 153 -23.04 1.97 0.18
CA THR A 153 -23.82 0.73 0.15
C THR A 153 -22.93 -0.39 -0.39
N PRO A 154 -23.27 -1.67 -0.19
CA PRO A 154 -22.53 -2.77 -0.79
C PRO A 154 -22.33 -2.60 -2.31
N GLU A 155 -23.30 -1.97 -2.99
CA GLU A 155 -23.32 -1.79 -4.44
C GLU A 155 -22.61 -0.52 -4.92
N HIS A 156 -22.57 0.54 -4.12
CA HIS A 156 -22.16 1.87 -4.57
C HIS A 156 -21.41 2.65 -3.47
N LEU A 157 -20.36 3.34 -3.87
CA LEU A 157 -19.54 4.20 -3.02
C LEU A 157 -19.37 5.57 -3.66
N SER A 158 -19.73 6.61 -2.90
CA SER A 158 -19.44 8.01 -3.20
C SER A 158 -18.58 8.60 -2.08
N ILE A 159 -17.49 9.27 -2.44
CA ILE A 159 -16.61 9.97 -1.49
C ILE A 159 -16.32 11.37 -2.03
N THR A 160 -16.48 12.38 -1.17
CA THR A 160 -15.93 13.73 -1.38
C THR A 160 -14.81 13.96 -0.37
N TYR A 161 -13.63 14.30 -0.87
CA TYR A 161 -12.43 14.51 -0.08
C TYR A 161 -11.79 15.85 -0.41
N THR A 162 -11.49 16.67 0.59
CA THR A 162 -10.73 17.91 0.41
C THR A 162 -9.32 17.76 0.95
N ILE A 163 -8.33 18.12 0.14
CA ILE A 163 -6.90 18.07 0.45
C ILE A 163 -6.41 19.51 0.64
N ASP A 164 -5.81 19.78 1.80
CA ASP A 164 -5.32 21.11 2.16
C ASP A 164 -4.16 21.55 1.25
N TYR A 165 -4.08 22.84 0.93
CA TYR A 165 -3.04 23.40 0.08
C TYR A 165 -1.63 23.31 0.71
N LEU A 166 -1.54 23.31 2.04
CA LEU A 166 -0.29 23.34 2.80
C LEU A 166 0.55 22.08 2.62
N VAL A 167 -0.10 20.94 2.42
CA VAL A 167 0.58 19.65 2.27
C VAL A 167 0.92 19.30 0.83
N ARG A 168 0.42 20.06 -0.15
CA ARG A 168 0.53 19.74 -1.59
C ARG A 168 1.85 20.23 -2.21
N SER A 169 2.96 19.83 -1.61
CA SER A 169 4.32 19.95 -2.17
C SER A 169 4.45 19.11 -3.45
N GLU A 170 5.38 19.47 -4.35
CA GLU A 170 5.61 18.70 -5.58
C GLU A 170 6.09 17.27 -5.25
N GLY A 171 5.40 16.26 -5.79
CA GLY A 171 5.70 14.85 -5.54
C GLY A 171 4.96 14.23 -4.35
N SER A 172 4.18 15.03 -3.60
CA SER A 172 3.26 14.53 -2.58
C SER A 172 1.98 13.95 -3.21
N TYR A 173 1.25 13.13 -2.47
CA TYR A 173 -0.01 12.55 -2.93
C TYR A 173 -0.91 12.11 -1.77
N LEU A 174 -2.21 12.13 -2.03
CA LEU A 174 -3.20 11.39 -1.24
C LEU A 174 -3.30 9.96 -1.79
N ASP A 175 -3.32 8.98 -0.91
CA ASP A 175 -3.51 7.56 -1.20
C ASP A 175 -4.73 7.07 -0.42
N LEU A 176 -5.75 6.60 -1.13
CA LEU A 176 -6.94 5.98 -0.55
C LEU A 176 -6.83 4.48 -0.73
N SER A 177 -7.02 3.72 0.34
CA SER A 177 -7.16 2.26 0.32
C SER A 177 -8.56 1.90 0.79
N LEU A 178 -9.35 1.25 -0.07
CA LEU A 178 -10.77 0.98 0.15
C LEU A 178 -11.01 -0.53 0.18
N GLY A 179 -11.61 -1.00 1.27
CA GLY A 179 -11.88 -2.41 1.52
C GLY A 179 -13.14 -2.90 0.81
N THR A 180 -13.06 -4.12 0.30
CA THR A 180 -14.21 -4.83 -0.30
C THR A 180 -14.37 -6.21 0.34
N THR A 181 -15.47 -6.88 0.03
CA THR A 181 -15.67 -8.29 0.34
C THR A 181 -15.97 -9.03 -0.95
N THR A 182 -15.24 -10.09 -1.23
CA THR A 182 -15.51 -10.99 -2.36
C THR A 182 -16.72 -11.86 -2.06
N VAL A 183 -17.66 -12.00 -3.00
CA VAL A 183 -18.94 -12.66 -2.75
C VAL A 183 -18.83 -14.19 -2.78
N THR A 184 -18.02 -14.77 -3.66
CA THR A 184 -17.60 -16.19 -3.64
C THR A 184 -16.40 -16.38 -4.57
N PRO A 185 -15.18 -16.23 -4.06
CA PRO A 185 -13.98 -16.50 -4.83
C PRO A 185 -13.77 -18.02 -4.84
N GLY A 186 -14.31 -18.71 -5.85
CA GLY A 186 -14.06 -20.15 -6.03
C GLY A 186 -12.54 -20.45 -6.09
N SER A 187 -12.14 -21.72 -6.05
CA SER A 187 -10.71 -22.11 -6.01
C SER A 187 -9.87 -21.72 -7.25
N GLY A 188 -10.52 -21.22 -8.30
CA GLY A 188 -9.90 -20.82 -9.56
C GLY A 188 -9.21 -19.46 -9.54
N GLU A 189 -8.50 -19.19 -10.63
CA GLU A 189 -8.02 -17.85 -10.97
C GLU A 189 -9.21 -16.95 -11.34
N HIS A 190 -9.19 -15.72 -10.86
CA HIS A 190 -10.23 -14.73 -11.16
C HIS A 190 -9.61 -13.36 -11.35
N THR A 191 -10.07 -12.63 -12.37
CA THR A 191 -9.74 -11.21 -12.54
C THR A 191 -10.83 -10.36 -11.94
N TYR A 192 -10.47 -9.48 -11.02
CA TYR A 192 -11.35 -8.42 -10.54
C TYR A 192 -11.01 -7.11 -11.23
N SER A 193 -12.03 -6.27 -11.44
CA SER A 193 -11.89 -4.95 -12.04
C SER A 193 -12.52 -3.88 -11.15
N PHE A 194 -11.93 -2.70 -11.19
CA PHE A 194 -12.38 -1.48 -10.53
C PHE A 194 -12.38 -0.35 -11.56
N SER A 195 -13.45 0.44 -11.60
CA SER A 195 -13.61 1.48 -12.61
C SER A 195 -14.24 2.75 -12.04
N PRO A 196 -13.58 3.45 -11.10
CA PRO A 196 -14.11 4.66 -10.50
C PRO A 196 -14.20 5.79 -11.54
N THR A 197 -15.15 6.67 -11.30
CA THR A 197 -15.19 8.01 -11.89
C THR A 197 -14.67 9.00 -10.86
N VAL A 198 -13.65 9.77 -11.22
CA VAL A 198 -13.03 10.76 -10.34
C VAL A 198 -13.18 12.14 -10.96
N THR A 199 -13.68 13.10 -10.19
CA THR A 199 -13.81 14.50 -10.60
C THR A 199 -13.04 15.37 -9.62
N THR A 200 -12.28 16.33 -10.12
CA THR A 200 -11.50 17.24 -9.27
C THR A 200 -11.98 18.67 -9.42
N SER A 201 -11.85 19.50 -8.38
CA SER A 201 -12.20 20.92 -8.45
C SER A 201 -11.30 21.74 -9.39
N ALA A 202 -10.15 21.18 -9.79
CA ALA A 202 -9.19 21.84 -10.67
C ALA A 202 -9.69 21.92 -12.13
N ASP A 203 -10.28 20.84 -12.63
CA ASP A 203 -10.72 20.70 -14.03
C ASP A 203 -12.22 20.42 -14.19
N ASN A 204 -12.93 20.06 -13.11
CA ASN A 204 -14.36 19.72 -13.05
C ASN A 204 -14.80 18.73 -14.14
N THR A 205 -13.87 17.92 -14.64
CA THR A 205 -14.10 16.96 -15.72
C THR A 205 -14.07 15.56 -15.14
N PRO A 206 -15.17 14.78 -15.23
CA PRO A 206 -15.17 13.40 -14.78
C PRO A 206 -14.17 12.54 -15.57
N GLN A 207 -13.26 11.88 -14.86
CA GLN A 207 -12.26 10.98 -15.42
C GLN A 207 -12.57 9.55 -15.00
N LYS A 208 -12.78 8.66 -15.98
CA LYS A 208 -12.95 7.23 -15.72
C LYS A 208 -11.58 6.55 -15.70
N ILE A 209 -11.25 5.90 -14.59
CA ILE A 209 -9.98 5.22 -14.38
C ILE A 209 -10.27 3.74 -14.24
N THR A 210 -9.36 2.86 -14.64
CA THR A 210 -9.54 1.41 -14.50
C THR A 210 -8.32 0.78 -13.84
N ALA A 211 -8.58 -0.15 -12.91
CA ALA A 211 -7.58 -1.05 -12.36
C ALA A 211 -8.10 -2.49 -12.43
N THR A 212 -7.18 -3.44 -12.57
CA THR A 212 -7.48 -4.86 -12.47
C THR A 212 -6.51 -5.52 -11.49
N VAL A 213 -6.97 -6.59 -10.86
CA VAL A 213 -6.13 -7.43 -10.00
C VAL A 213 -6.47 -8.89 -10.24
N GLN A 214 -5.44 -9.74 -10.25
CA GLN A 214 -5.58 -11.18 -10.42
C GLN A 214 -5.58 -11.87 -9.06
N LYS A 215 -6.61 -12.67 -8.80
CA LYS A 215 -6.60 -13.70 -7.77
C LYS A 215 -5.90 -14.93 -8.34
N PRO A 216 -4.77 -15.39 -7.77
CA PRO A 216 -4.13 -16.62 -8.20
C PRO A 216 -4.99 -17.85 -7.84
N ALA A 217 -4.81 -18.95 -8.58
CA ALA A 217 -5.37 -20.24 -8.21
C ALA A 217 -4.72 -20.75 -6.91
N GLU A 218 -5.50 -21.45 -6.07
CA GLU A 218 -5.09 -21.89 -4.73
C GLU A 218 -3.86 -22.82 -4.71
N ASN A 219 -3.54 -23.44 -5.86
CA ASN A 219 -2.38 -24.32 -6.07
C ASN A 219 -1.37 -23.78 -7.09
N ALA A 220 -1.36 -22.48 -7.39
CA ALA A 220 -0.33 -21.90 -8.23
C ALA A 220 1.03 -22.01 -7.52
N ALA A 221 1.98 -22.74 -8.10
CA ALA A 221 3.35 -22.78 -7.58
C ALA A 221 3.95 -21.36 -7.65
N PRO A 222 4.77 -20.95 -6.66
CA PRO A 222 5.49 -19.69 -6.76
C PRO A 222 6.43 -19.76 -7.97
N ASN A 223 6.27 -18.82 -8.90
CA ASN A 223 7.20 -18.60 -10.01
C ASN A 223 8.47 -17.91 -9.52
#